data_AF-A0A1Q3U799-F1
#
_entry.id   AF-A0A1Q3U799-F1
#
_cell.length_a   1.000
_cell.length_b   1.000
_cell.length_c   1.000
_cell.angle_alpha   90.00
_cell.angle_beta   90.00
_cell.angle_gamma   90.00
#
_symmetry.space_group_name_H-M   'P 1'
#
loop_
_entity.id
_entity.type
_entity.pdbx_description
1 polymer ?
#
loop_
_entity_poly.entity_id
_entity_poly.type
_entity_poly.pdbx_seq_one_letter_code
_entity_poly.pdbx_strand_id
1 'polypeptide(L)'
;MKITILDSIMHGSLKPWLMKANANDRFVKLLAKVMGTTPIVAFQLQEQLETLLQDYPTLVKYLREEKLTDQSLPLMEHFYEMNIPQHKNAFQQFYYLVYMQETLRYFNTFVIKVDEILWDEDKVFQIDKALAAIKVLTIQINDTIKEYDQNSPDNENIYYALSVARFMLIVLYFEIQDYYSYLMENTITPKFFFQNYLHTTYDNTILKYSPIYYENFFWKMYHSNAFQIDIALSFLKKIKDSHLNKNLWLLARYENGIFLFLNGYSEKTVFNDFSLDGGEKIFNEKKQEWHIVLDGLNTGYKRINFINELLDQLDFVNDNINNKKSIPSRLYRFLLQQKEVYSNQLNVTFKSDISLYQNQTISLEANFVETKPEDAPHSQSTTAENSTQKIAAKKSKTPESELNSKFQFGFREKRDPKKVEALKDCVLSLDRTINLLNEDDENLNRLIELLLSPQIFPGTQRINIGCETAQFKYVINKLEPYFYNLNQKSIGWSQCFFSKKGNVINAQNLYSSNAENPKLKKEMDDIFREFL
;
A
#
# COMPACT_ATOMS: atom_id res chain seq x y z
N MET A 1 3.27 14.27 21.82
CA MET A 1 3.13 12.86 22.26
C MET A 1 4.36 12.42 23.04
N LYS A 2 4.24 11.61 24.11
CA LYS A 2 5.41 11.14 24.90
C LYS A 2 6.02 9.87 24.28
N ILE A 3 7.31 9.62 24.49
CA ILE A 3 7.97 8.37 24.04
C ILE A 3 7.96 7.28 25.12
N THR A 4 6.87 7.19 25.90
CA THR A 4 6.80 6.45 27.18
C THR A 4 7.27 4.99 27.11
N ILE A 5 6.88 4.25 26.07
CA ILE A 5 7.28 2.84 25.93
C ILE A 5 8.76 2.74 25.55
N LEU A 6 9.22 3.57 24.61
CA LEU A 6 10.62 3.61 24.19
C LEU A 6 11.54 4.04 25.35
N ASP A 7 11.09 4.95 26.20
CA ASP A 7 11.79 5.45 27.39
C ASP A 7 11.89 4.40 28.51
N SER A 8 10.98 3.43 28.53
CA SER A 8 10.87 2.42 29.57
C SER A 8 12.10 1.51 29.68
N ILE A 9 12.93 1.40 28.62
CA ILE A 9 14.19 0.65 28.67
C ILE A 9 15.23 1.30 29.58
N MET A 10 15.20 2.63 29.74
CA MET A 10 16.13 3.40 30.57
C MET A 10 15.52 3.81 31.90
N HIS A 11 14.22 4.13 31.90
CA HIS A 11 13.55 4.74 33.06
C HIS A 11 12.33 3.98 33.56
N GLY A 12 12.03 2.79 33.01
CA GLY A 12 10.81 2.06 33.32
C GLY A 12 10.99 0.57 33.57
N SER A 13 9.93 -0.19 33.27
CA SER A 13 9.84 -1.63 33.53
C SER A 13 10.44 -2.50 32.43
N LEU A 14 10.87 -1.91 31.30
CA LEU A 14 11.51 -2.61 30.19
C LEU A 14 13.05 -2.61 30.29
N LYS A 15 13.61 -2.37 31.47
CA LYS A 15 15.07 -2.43 31.69
C LYS A 15 15.59 -3.85 31.49
N PRO A 16 16.46 -4.12 30.50
CA PRO A 16 16.89 -5.48 30.18
C PRO A 16 17.69 -6.13 31.32
N TRP A 17 18.47 -5.36 32.08
CA TRP A 17 19.24 -5.85 33.23
C TRP A 17 18.41 -6.13 34.49
N LEU A 18 17.14 -5.75 34.53
CA LEU A 18 16.22 -6.07 35.64
C LEU A 18 15.30 -7.25 35.32
N MET A 19 15.43 -7.85 34.13
CA MET A 19 14.59 -8.97 33.73
C MET A 19 14.93 -10.22 34.52
N LYS A 20 13.89 -10.94 34.98
CA LYS A 20 14.06 -12.18 35.75
C LYS A 20 14.68 -13.27 34.88
N ALA A 21 15.41 -14.20 35.50
CA ALA A 21 16.03 -15.33 34.82
C ALA A 21 15.06 -16.20 34.00
N ASN A 22 13.78 -16.27 34.41
CA ASN A 22 12.72 -17.01 33.70
C ASN A 22 11.97 -16.19 32.64
N ALA A 23 12.42 -14.95 32.33
CA ALA A 23 11.75 -14.10 31.35
C ALA A 23 11.70 -14.74 29.96
N ASN A 24 12.70 -15.54 29.58
CA ASN A 24 12.77 -16.18 28.27
C ASN A 24 11.54 -17.09 27.99
N ASP A 25 11.15 -17.95 28.94
CA ASP A 25 9.98 -18.82 28.79
C ASP A 25 8.67 -18.02 28.70
N ARG A 26 8.61 -16.90 29.42
CA ARG A 26 7.46 -15.99 29.34
C ARG A 26 7.40 -15.34 27.96
N PHE A 27 8.52 -14.84 27.46
CA PHE A 27 8.62 -14.23 26.13
C PHE A 27 8.28 -15.23 25.02
N VAL A 28 8.70 -16.49 25.10
CA VAL A 28 8.27 -17.53 24.15
C VAL A 28 6.75 -17.60 24.03
N LYS A 29 6.03 -17.57 25.17
CA LYS A 29 4.56 -17.61 25.19
C LYS A 29 3.92 -16.35 24.63
N LEU A 30 4.53 -15.17 24.82
CA LEU A 30 4.04 -13.92 24.25
C LEU A 30 4.27 -13.87 22.74
N LEU A 31 5.49 -14.20 22.31
CA LEU A 31 5.87 -14.24 20.90
C LEU A 31 4.99 -15.20 20.11
N ALA A 32 4.70 -16.40 20.65
CA ALA A 32 3.82 -17.35 19.99
C ALA A 32 2.40 -16.83 19.69
N LYS A 33 1.93 -15.79 20.39
CA LYS A 33 0.62 -15.17 20.15
C LYS A 33 0.64 -14.10 19.04
N VAL A 34 1.79 -13.47 18.81
CA VAL A 34 1.92 -12.34 17.87
C VAL A 34 2.67 -12.72 16.60
N MET A 35 3.46 -13.80 16.63
CA MET A 35 4.17 -14.30 15.47
C MET A 35 3.18 -14.87 14.44
N GLY A 36 3.38 -14.52 13.16
CA GLY A 36 2.58 -15.00 12.04
C GLY A 36 1.66 -13.95 11.40
N THR A 37 1.58 -12.75 11.98
CA THR A 37 0.88 -11.61 11.39
C THR A 37 1.81 -10.39 11.35
N THR A 38 1.86 -9.71 10.22
CA THR A 38 2.53 -8.41 10.09
C THR A 38 1.45 -7.34 10.13
N PRO A 39 1.47 -6.40 11.09
CA PRO A 39 0.47 -5.34 11.14
C PRO A 39 0.52 -4.48 9.87
N ILE A 40 -0.64 -4.35 9.22
CA ILE A 40 -0.83 -3.45 8.07
C ILE A 40 -1.71 -2.24 8.42
N VAL A 41 -2.43 -2.29 9.54
CA VAL A 41 -3.30 -1.21 10.04
C VAL A 41 -3.09 -0.96 11.53
N ALA A 42 -3.45 0.24 11.98
CA ALA A 42 -3.22 0.70 13.36
C ALA A 42 -3.80 -0.23 14.44
N PHE A 43 -5.01 -0.78 14.23
CA PHE A 43 -5.61 -1.75 15.18
C PHE A 43 -4.74 -3.00 15.40
N GLN A 44 -4.22 -3.60 14.33
CA GLN A 44 -3.42 -4.83 14.42
C GLN A 44 -2.11 -4.57 15.18
N LEU A 45 -1.49 -3.42 14.91
CA LEU A 45 -0.26 -3.02 15.59
C LEU A 45 -0.48 -2.79 17.08
N GLN A 46 -1.60 -2.14 17.42
CA GLN A 46 -2.03 -1.96 18.79
C GLN A 46 -2.26 -3.29 19.51
N GLU A 47 -2.97 -4.24 18.90
CA GLU A 47 -3.26 -5.56 19.49
C GLU A 47 -1.96 -6.35 19.75
N GLN A 48 -1.02 -6.32 18.81
CA GLN A 48 0.28 -6.95 18.99
C GLN A 48 1.09 -6.33 20.13
N LEU A 49 1.14 -5.00 20.21
CA LEU A 49 1.83 -4.31 21.30
C LEU A 49 1.17 -4.55 22.66
N GLU A 50 -0.16 -4.53 22.74
CA GLU A 50 -0.87 -4.86 23.98
C GLU A 50 -0.61 -6.31 24.42
N THR A 51 -0.50 -7.24 23.46
CA THR A 51 -0.16 -8.65 23.74
C THR A 51 1.27 -8.80 24.24
N LEU A 52 2.24 -8.16 23.58
CA LEU A 52 3.65 -8.17 24.00
C LEU A 52 3.82 -7.52 25.37
N LEU A 53 3.09 -6.43 25.64
CA LEU A 53 3.23 -5.66 26.87
C LEU A 53 2.23 -6.03 27.96
N GLN A 54 1.50 -7.15 27.82
CA GLN A 54 0.43 -7.56 28.76
C GLN A 54 0.88 -7.64 30.24
N ASP A 55 2.17 -7.91 30.48
CA ASP A 55 2.77 -8.01 31.82
C ASP A 55 3.21 -6.65 32.39
N TYR A 56 2.98 -5.55 31.67
CA TYR A 56 3.35 -4.19 32.02
C TYR A 56 2.10 -3.27 31.99
N PRO A 57 1.21 -3.34 33.00
CA PRO A 57 -0.10 -2.69 32.97
C PRO A 57 -0.04 -1.18 32.73
N THR A 58 0.97 -0.49 33.26
CA THR A 58 1.15 0.95 33.06
C THR A 58 1.43 1.30 31.59
N LEU A 59 2.17 0.45 30.87
CA LEU A 59 2.47 0.64 29.45
C LEU A 59 1.26 0.30 28.57
N VAL A 60 0.50 -0.75 28.93
CA VAL A 60 -0.76 -1.09 28.25
C VAL A 60 -1.79 0.01 28.42
N LYS A 61 -1.89 0.61 29.63
CA LYS A 61 -2.75 1.76 29.87
C LYS A 61 -2.38 2.92 28.96
N TYR A 62 -1.09 3.25 28.87
CA TYR A 62 -0.59 4.29 27.98
C TYR A 62 -0.92 4.02 26.51
N LEU A 63 -0.74 2.79 26.04
CA LEU A 63 -1.11 2.38 24.68
C LEU A 63 -2.58 2.63 24.37
N ARG A 64 -3.48 2.32 25.32
CA ARG A 64 -4.92 2.52 25.15
C ARG A 64 -5.32 3.99 25.13
N GLU A 65 -4.61 4.83 25.89
CA GLU A 65 -4.83 6.28 25.92
C GLU A 65 -4.34 6.96 24.62
N GLU A 66 -3.30 6.43 23.99
CA GLU A 66 -2.72 6.95 22.74
C GLU A 66 -3.34 6.34 21.47
N LYS A 67 -4.45 5.61 21.61
CA LYS A 67 -5.16 4.95 20.51
C LYS A 67 -5.69 5.96 19.50
N LEU A 68 -5.47 5.71 18.21
CA LEU A 68 -6.05 6.50 17.12
C LEU A 68 -7.57 6.34 17.06
N THR A 69 -8.28 7.41 16.68
CA THR A 69 -9.74 7.43 16.50
C THR A 69 -10.15 6.48 15.38
N ASP A 70 -9.53 6.62 14.20
CA ASP A 70 -9.68 5.67 13.11
C ASP A 70 -8.57 4.63 13.16
N GLN A 71 -8.93 3.40 13.52
CA GLN A 71 -8.00 2.29 13.60
C GLN A 71 -7.85 1.49 12.31
N SER A 72 -8.67 1.80 11.30
CA SER A 72 -8.60 1.17 9.97
C SER A 72 -7.53 1.79 9.08
N LEU A 73 -6.90 2.89 9.54
CA LEU A 73 -5.85 3.57 8.82
C LEU A 73 -4.68 2.63 8.50
N PRO A 74 -4.25 2.57 7.22
CA PRO A 74 -3.08 1.80 6.83
C PRO A 74 -1.83 2.40 7.46
N LEU A 75 -0.92 1.53 7.88
CA LEU A 75 0.34 1.95 8.47
C LEU A 75 1.30 2.42 7.38
N MET A 76 1.89 3.59 7.59
CA MET A 76 3.10 4.00 6.91
C MET A 76 4.26 3.19 7.48
N GLU A 77 4.74 2.24 6.70
CA GLU A 77 5.92 1.44 7.02
C GLU A 77 7.18 2.30 7.18
N HIS A 78 8.20 1.71 7.78
CA HIS A 78 9.48 2.39 8.02
C HIS A 78 10.15 2.88 6.74
N PHE A 79 10.70 4.09 6.78
CA PHE A 79 11.42 4.72 5.66
C PHE A 79 12.83 4.18 5.49
N TYR A 80 13.33 3.41 6.47
CA TYR A 80 14.67 2.86 6.44
C TYR A 80 14.64 1.33 6.52
N GLU A 81 15.36 0.69 5.60
CA GLU A 81 15.80 -0.69 5.75
C GLU A 81 16.92 -0.73 6.80
N MET A 82 16.78 -1.67 7.74
CA MET A 82 17.65 -1.77 8.89
C MET A 82 18.49 -3.03 8.84
N ASN A 83 19.81 -2.87 8.99
CA ASN A 83 20.72 -3.99 9.19
C ASN A 83 20.96 -4.23 10.68
N ILE A 84 19.94 -4.79 11.37
CA ILE A 84 20.02 -5.12 12.79
C ILE A 84 20.50 -6.58 12.95
N PRO A 85 21.36 -6.89 13.93
CA PRO A 85 21.77 -8.27 14.20
C PRO A 85 20.56 -9.20 14.40
N GLN A 86 20.65 -10.42 13.84
CA GLN A 86 19.61 -11.41 13.99
C GLN A 86 19.49 -11.84 15.46
N HIS A 87 18.27 -11.91 15.98
CA HIS A 87 17.99 -12.42 17.32
C HIS A 87 18.26 -13.92 17.40
N LYS A 88 18.81 -14.36 18.54
CA LYS A 88 19.18 -15.76 18.79
C LYS A 88 18.23 -16.48 19.75
N ASN A 89 17.43 -15.74 20.50
CA ASN A 89 16.54 -16.27 21.53
C ASN A 89 15.29 -15.38 21.70
N ALA A 90 14.34 -15.85 22.52
CA ALA A 90 13.07 -15.16 22.74
C ALA A 90 13.24 -13.81 23.46
N PHE A 91 14.26 -13.66 24.32
CA PHE A 91 14.58 -12.38 24.93
C PHE A 91 14.94 -11.32 23.88
N GLN A 92 15.88 -11.64 22.99
CA GLN A 92 16.30 -10.74 21.92
C GLN A 92 15.14 -10.45 20.97
N GLN A 93 14.38 -11.48 20.59
CA GLN A 93 13.23 -11.33 19.70
C GLN A 93 12.11 -10.46 20.32
N PHE A 94 11.87 -10.58 21.62
CA PHE A 94 10.92 -9.74 22.34
C PHE A 94 11.27 -8.25 22.23
N TYR A 95 12.51 -7.88 22.58
CA TYR A 95 12.95 -6.49 22.48
C TYR A 95 12.96 -5.98 21.04
N TYR A 96 13.38 -6.82 20.09
CA TYR A 96 13.28 -6.51 18.67
C TYR A 96 11.85 -6.14 18.28
N LEU A 97 10.87 -7.01 18.54
CA LEU A 97 9.49 -6.74 18.12
C LEU A 97 8.86 -5.56 18.87
N VAL A 98 9.07 -5.44 20.18
CA VAL A 98 8.53 -4.31 20.96
C VAL A 98 9.03 -2.99 20.39
N TYR A 99 10.32 -2.86 20.12
CA TYR A 99 10.88 -1.61 19.60
C TYR A 99 10.46 -1.34 18.16
N MET A 100 10.54 -2.34 17.28
CA MET A 100 10.05 -2.23 15.90
C MET A 100 8.61 -1.73 15.83
N GLN A 101 7.73 -2.37 16.59
CA GLN A 101 6.31 -2.05 16.57
C GLN A 101 6.01 -0.71 17.25
N GLU A 102 6.67 -0.40 18.36
CA GLU A 102 6.43 0.87 19.04
C GLU A 102 6.94 2.06 18.24
N THR A 103 8.09 1.97 17.55
CA THR A 103 8.53 3.06 16.66
C THR A 103 7.58 3.25 15.50
N LEU A 104 7.08 2.15 14.90
CA LEU A 104 6.08 2.22 13.84
C LEU A 104 4.79 2.89 14.33
N ARG A 105 4.30 2.49 15.51
CA ARG A 105 3.10 3.05 16.14
C ARG A 105 3.31 4.52 16.46
N TYR A 106 4.44 4.85 17.07
CA TYR A 106 4.78 6.22 17.44
C TYR A 106 4.79 7.11 16.22
N PHE A 107 5.53 6.71 15.17
CA PHE A 107 5.65 7.48 13.93
C PHE A 107 4.29 7.76 13.30
N ASN A 108 3.48 6.72 13.09
CA ASN A 108 2.16 6.86 12.48
C ASN A 108 1.22 7.73 13.32
N THR A 109 1.19 7.51 14.63
CA THR A 109 0.34 8.31 15.54
C THR A 109 0.80 9.76 15.59
N PHE A 110 2.12 9.98 15.60
CA PHE A 110 2.71 11.31 15.63
C PHE A 110 2.38 12.09 14.36
N VAL A 111 2.54 11.47 13.19
CA VAL A 111 2.22 12.07 11.90
C VAL A 111 0.76 12.52 11.85
N ILE A 112 -0.18 11.63 12.20
CA ILE A 112 -1.61 11.96 12.19
C ILE A 112 -1.89 13.16 13.12
N LYS A 113 -1.40 13.11 14.36
CA LYS A 113 -1.65 14.18 15.34
C LYS A 113 -1.02 15.51 14.95
N VAL A 114 0.14 15.52 14.30
CA VAL A 114 0.82 16.75 13.87
C VAL A 114 0.22 17.29 12.57
N ASP A 115 -0.20 16.43 11.65
CA ASP A 115 -0.86 16.86 10.41
C ASP A 115 -2.25 17.46 10.68
N GLU A 116 -2.91 17.10 11.79
CA GLU A 116 -4.14 17.74 12.28
C GLU A 116 -3.94 19.16 12.83
N ILE A 117 -2.71 19.56 13.16
CA ILE A 117 -2.42 20.91 13.67
C ILE A 117 -2.56 21.93 12.53
N LEU A 118 -3.23 23.04 12.79
CA LEU A 118 -3.49 24.07 11.77
C LEU A 118 -2.28 24.96 11.49
N TRP A 119 -1.51 25.32 12.52
CA TRP A 119 -0.43 26.31 12.42
C TRP A 119 0.93 25.64 12.33
N ASP A 120 1.73 26.07 11.34
CA ASP A 120 3.05 25.48 11.10
C ASP A 120 4.03 25.73 12.26
N GLU A 121 3.93 26.86 12.96
CA GLU A 121 4.73 27.13 14.17
C GLU A 121 4.49 26.09 15.26
N ASP A 122 3.22 25.69 15.47
CA ASP A 122 2.86 24.66 16.44
C ASP A 122 3.31 23.27 15.98
N LYS A 123 3.26 22.98 14.67
CA LYS A 123 3.82 21.74 14.11
C LYS A 123 5.32 21.67 14.39
N VAL A 124 6.06 22.71 14.03
CA VAL A 124 7.51 22.81 14.24
C VAL A 124 7.83 22.60 15.73
N PHE A 125 7.09 23.25 16.63
CA PHE A 125 7.26 23.04 18.06
C PHE A 125 7.06 21.57 18.50
N GLN A 126 6.03 20.88 17.99
CA GLN A 126 5.83 19.45 18.31
C GLN A 126 6.92 18.56 17.71
N ILE A 127 7.37 18.85 16.49
CA ILE A 127 8.45 18.14 15.80
C ILE A 127 9.75 18.27 16.59
N ASP A 128 10.16 19.49 16.90
CA ASP A 128 11.39 19.76 17.65
C ASP A 128 11.37 19.11 19.04
N LYS A 129 10.22 19.17 19.71
CA LYS A 129 10.03 18.50 21.00
C LYS A 129 10.19 16.98 20.91
N ALA A 130 9.64 16.35 19.87
CA ALA A 130 9.76 14.91 19.65
C ALA A 130 11.21 14.51 19.31
N LEU A 131 11.83 15.21 18.36
CA LEU A 131 13.21 14.98 17.94
C LEU A 131 14.19 15.18 19.11
N ALA A 132 13.98 16.19 19.96
CA ALA A 132 14.79 16.41 21.15
C ALA A 132 14.67 15.25 22.15
N ALA A 133 13.45 14.78 22.43
CA ALA A 133 13.23 13.65 23.33
C ALA A 133 13.87 12.35 22.81
N ILE A 134 13.69 12.05 21.53
CA ILE A 134 14.29 10.88 20.87
C ILE A 134 15.82 10.96 20.92
N LYS A 135 16.40 12.13 20.59
CA LYS A 135 17.85 12.36 20.64
C LYS A 135 18.42 12.12 22.04
N VAL A 136 17.82 12.72 23.07
CA VAL A 136 18.29 12.58 24.47
C VAL A 136 18.28 11.11 24.89
N LEU A 137 17.19 10.39 24.62
CA LEU A 137 17.09 8.98 24.96
C LEU A 137 18.12 8.13 24.19
N THR A 138 18.34 8.45 22.91
CA THR A 138 19.33 7.74 22.07
C THR A 138 20.75 7.90 22.62
N ILE A 139 21.13 9.11 23.07
CA ILE A 139 22.43 9.39 23.68
C ILE A 139 22.57 8.59 24.98
N GLN A 140 21.56 8.63 25.85
CA GLN A 140 21.57 7.88 27.12
C GLN A 140 21.75 6.38 26.90
N ILE A 141 20.99 5.78 25.98
CA ILE A 141 21.14 4.37 25.64
C ILE A 141 22.54 4.08 25.09
N ASN A 142 23.06 4.95 24.21
CA ASN A 142 24.40 4.80 23.64
C ASN A 142 25.50 4.84 24.70
N ASP A 143 25.36 5.68 25.72
CA ASP A 143 26.31 5.74 26.82
C ASP A 143 26.20 4.51 27.72
N THR A 144 24.98 4.06 28.04
CA THR A 144 24.76 2.83 28.80
C THR A 144 25.28 1.59 28.08
N ILE A 145 25.21 1.51 26.74
CA ILE A 145 25.81 0.40 25.98
C ILE A 145 27.31 0.26 26.28
N LYS A 146 28.04 1.37 26.47
CA LYS A 146 29.49 1.36 26.74
C LYS A 146 29.84 0.77 28.10
N GLU A 147 28.87 0.70 29.02
CA GLU A 147 29.05 0.09 30.35
C GLU A 147 29.05 -1.44 30.31
N TYR A 148 28.57 -2.05 29.22
CA TYR A 148 28.49 -3.50 29.05
C TYR A 148 29.58 -4.02 28.11
N ASP A 149 30.33 -5.02 28.56
CA ASP A 149 31.29 -5.73 27.70
C ASP A 149 30.55 -6.56 26.64
N GLN A 150 30.73 -6.20 25.37
CA GLN A 150 30.15 -6.88 24.21
C GLN A 150 30.63 -8.33 24.06
N ASN A 151 31.81 -8.67 24.60
CA ASN A 151 32.38 -10.02 24.50
C ASN A 151 31.93 -10.95 25.64
N SER A 152 31.25 -10.41 26.65
CA SER A 152 30.74 -11.21 27.76
C SER A 152 29.40 -11.89 27.38
N PRO A 153 29.31 -13.24 27.43
CA PRO A 153 28.06 -13.95 27.18
C PRO A 153 26.92 -13.52 28.10
N ASP A 154 27.24 -13.14 29.34
CA ASP A 154 26.25 -12.71 30.33
C ASP A 154 25.58 -11.37 29.95
N ASN A 155 26.26 -10.55 29.15
CA ASN A 155 25.78 -9.26 28.69
C ASN A 155 25.11 -9.32 27.32
N GLU A 156 25.18 -10.45 26.60
CA GLU A 156 24.77 -10.54 25.19
C GLU A 156 23.33 -10.05 24.97
N ASN A 157 22.40 -10.48 25.84
CA ASN A 157 21.00 -10.11 25.76
C ASN A 157 20.75 -8.64 26.07
N ILE A 158 21.45 -8.09 27.06
CA ILE A 158 21.34 -6.68 27.46
C ILE A 158 21.88 -5.79 26.34
N TYR A 159 23.08 -6.12 25.86
CA TYR A 159 23.74 -5.42 24.76
C TYR A 159 22.87 -5.43 23.50
N TYR A 160 22.25 -6.57 23.17
CA TYR A 160 21.33 -6.69 22.05
C TYR A 160 20.11 -5.77 22.20
N ALA A 161 19.41 -5.83 23.34
CA ALA A 161 18.21 -5.04 23.60
C ALA A 161 18.50 -3.53 23.50
N LEU A 162 19.61 -3.07 24.10
CA LEU A 162 20.02 -1.67 24.02
C LEU A 162 20.44 -1.27 22.60
N SER A 163 21.14 -2.15 21.88
CA SER A 163 21.54 -1.90 20.49
C SER A 163 20.34 -1.72 19.58
N VAL A 164 19.35 -2.62 19.69
CA VAL A 164 18.07 -2.50 18.97
C VAL A 164 17.39 -1.18 19.31
N ALA A 165 17.23 -0.88 20.60
CA ALA A 165 16.57 0.36 21.03
C ALA A 165 17.24 1.61 20.46
N ARG A 166 18.58 1.66 20.50
CA ARG A 166 19.37 2.74 19.89
C ARG A 166 19.11 2.85 18.39
N PHE A 167 19.18 1.75 17.64
CA PHE A 167 18.94 1.77 16.20
C PHE A 167 17.52 2.22 15.85
N MET A 168 16.51 1.70 16.55
CA MET A 168 15.12 2.04 16.30
C MET A 168 14.81 3.51 16.62
N LEU A 169 15.41 4.07 17.66
CA LEU A 169 15.28 5.51 17.94
C LEU A 169 15.95 6.40 16.88
N ILE A 170 17.09 5.98 16.35
CA ILE A 170 17.75 6.68 15.25
C ILE A 170 16.87 6.65 14.00
N VAL A 171 16.28 5.50 13.67
CA VAL A 171 15.33 5.37 12.56
C VAL A 171 14.15 6.30 12.76
N LEU A 172 13.52 6.26 13.94
CA LEU A 172 12.39 7.13 14.27
C LEU A 172 12.73 8.62 14.16
N TYR A 173 13.93 9.02 14.62
CA TYR A 173 14.41 10.40 14.50
C TYR A 173 14.43 10.85 13.04
N PHE A 174 15.06 10.05 12.17
CA PHE A 174 15.20 10.41 10.76
C PHE A 174 13.90 10.26 9.97
N GLU A 175 13.01 9.35 10.35
CA GLU A 175 11.66 9.24 9.77
C GLU A 175 10.85 10.50 10.00
N ILE A 176 10.82 11.01 11.24
CA ILE A 176 10.14 12.25 11.58
C ILE A 176 10.79 13.44 10.85
N GLN A 177 12.12 13.54 10.87
CA GLN A 177 12.85 14.61 10.18
C GLN A 177 12.55 14.62 8.68
N ASP A 178 12.64 13.46 8.03
CA ASP A 178 12.44 13.38 6.59
C ASP A 178 10.98 13.65 6.23
N TYR A 179 10.02 13.12 6.99
CA TYR A 179 8.59 13.38 6.78
C TYR A 179 8.26 14.88 6.82
N TYR A 180 8.87 15.62 7.76
CA TYR A 180 8.62 17.05 7.99
C TYR A 180 9.71 17.98 7.45
N SER A 181 10.60 17.48 6.59
CA SER A 181 11.74 18.24 6.08
C SER A 181 11.37 19.59 5.44
N TYR A 182 10.15 19.73 4.91
CA TYR A 182 9.62 20.97 4.34
C TYR A 182 9.32 22.08 5.36
N LEU A 183 9.14 21.73 6.64
CA LEU A 183 8.92 22.67 7.74
C LEU A 183 10.19 23.00 8.53
N MET A 184 11.30 22.31 8.26
CA MET A 184 12.51 22.39 9.07
C MET A 184 13.55 23.31 8.43
N GLU A 185 14.05 24.30 9.16
CA GLU A 185 15.14 25.17 8.70
C GLU A 185 16.46 24.41 8.58
N ASN A 186 16.72 23.48 9.50
CA ASN A 186 17.97 22.75 9.59
C ASN A 186 17.68 21.25 9.78
N THR A 187 18.02 20.45 8.78
CA THR A 187 18.05 18.99 8.89
C THR A 187 19.49 18.52 9.08
N ILE A 188 19.68 17.39 9.76
CA ILE A 188 20.99 16.77 9.93
C ILE A 188 21.07 15.45 9.18
N THR A 189 22.30 15.02 8.89
CA THR A 189 22.54 13.71 8.25
C THR A 189 22.75 12.63 9.31
N PRO A 190 22.49 11.34 8.98
CA PRO A 190 22.90 10.21 9.81
C PRO A 190 24.38 10.28 10.22
N LYS A 191 25.27 10.59 9.27
CA LYS A 191 26.69 10.76 9.56
C LYS A 191 26.94 11.80 10.65
N PHE A 192 26.28 12.96 10.56
CA PHE A 192 26.40 14.01 11.57
C PHE A 192 25.91 13.53 12.94
N PHE A 193 24.75 12.86 13.01
CA PHE A 193 24.18 12.37 14.26
C PHE A 193 25.12 11.39 14.98
N PHE A 194 25.66 10.41 14.26
CA PHE A 194 26.58 9.42 14.84
C PHE A 194 27.88 10.07 15.33
N GLN A 195 28.48 10.97 14.55
CA GLN A 195 29.76 11.58 14.88
C GLN A 195 29.65 12.61 16.02
N ASN A 196 28.60 13.45 16.02
CA ASN A 196 28.50 14.59 16.91
C ASN A 196 27.69 14.31 18.17
N TYR A 197 26.71 13.41 18.13
CA TYR A 197 25.89 13.08 19.30
C TYR A 197 26.26 11.75 19.94
N LEU A 198 26.54 10.73 19.13
CA LEU A 198 26.86 9.40 19.67
C LEU A 198 28.37 9.20 19.89
N HIS A 199 29.19 10.05 19.27
CA HIS A 199 30.64 9.93 19.21
C HIS A 199 31.10 8.56 18.71
N THR A 200 30.41 8.05 17.67
CA THR A 200 30.72 6.76 17.02
C THR A 200 30.95 6.94 15.52
N THR A 201 31.64 5.97 14.91
CA THR A 201 31.83 5.92 13.46
C THR A 201 30.51 5.62 12.76
N TYR A 202 30.22 6.34 11.68
CA TYR A 202 29.07 6.07 10.82
C TYR A 202 29.45 5.15 9.67
N ASP A 203 28.72 4.05 9.52
CA ASP A 203 28.75 3.20 8.34
C ASP A 203 27.50 3.46 7.48
N ASN A 204 27.71 3.80 6.21
CA ASN A 204 26.65 4.06 5.23
C ASN A 204 25.75 2.84 4.97
N THR A 205 26.12 1.64 5.43
CA THR A 205 25.28 0.46 5.33
C THR A 205 24.20 0.35 6.41
N ILE A 206 24.29 1.16 7.49
CA ILE A 206 23.41 1.07 8.66
C ILE A 206 21.98 1.53 8.34
N LEU A 207 21.84 2.69 7.72
CA LEU A 207 20.55 3.26 7.33
C LEU A 207 20.49 3.37 5.82
N LYS A 208 19.58 2.62 5.22
CA LYS A 208 19.31 2.66 3.78
C LYS A 208 17.85 2.99 3.58
N TYR A 209 17.53 3.90 2.68
CA TYR A 209 16.13 4.23 2.39
C TYR A 209 15.39 3.01 1.85
N SER A 210 14.24 2.69 2.44
CA SER A 210 13.33 1.68 1.92
C SER A 210 12.56 2.21 0.70
N PRO A 211 11.94 1.33 -0.11
CA PRO A 211 11.04 1.78 -1.16
C PRO A 211 9.92 2.71 -0.66
N ILE A 212 9.46 2.48 0.57
CA ILE A 212 8.36 3.22 1.21
C ILE A 212 8.68 4.70 1.36
N TYR A 213 9.93 5.05 1.66
CA TYR A 213 10.38 6.45 1.68
C TYR A 213 10.08 7.15 0.35
N TYR A 214 10.55 6.56 -0.76
CA TYR A 214 10.38 7.12 -2.08
C TYR A 214 8.92 7.12 -2.52
N GLU A 215 8.16 6.09 -2.15
CA GLU A 215 6.72 6.04 -2.40
C GLU A 215 5.99 7.17 -1.67
N ASN A 216 6.30 7.39 -0.39
CA ASN A 216 5.66 8.43 0.41
C ASN A 216 5.94 9.83 -0.15
N PHE A 217 7.19 10.13 -0.49
CA PHE A 217 7.54 11.41 -1.12
C PHE A 217 6.83 11.60 -2.46
N PHE A 218 6.78 10.56 -3.28
CA PHE A 218 6.04 10.58 -4.54
C PHE A 218 4.56 10.87 -4.31
N TRP A 219 3.95 10.19 -3.33
CA TRP A 219 2.56 10.41 -2.94
C TRP A 219 2.30 11.83 -2.43
N LYS A 220 3.21 12.42 -1.65
CA LYS A 220 3.09 13.79 -1.14
C LYS A 220 3.16 14.83 -2.25
N MET A 221 4.14 14.72 -3.15
CA MET A 221 4.26 15.63 -4.31
C MET A 221 2.96 15.64 -5.14
N TYR A 222 2.31 14.50 -5.22
CA TYR A 222 1.10 14.33 -6.01
C TYR A 222 -0.17 14.86 -5.30
N HIS A 223 -0.42 14.49 -4.04
CA HIS A 223 -1.63 14.91 -3.32
C HIS A 223 -1.70 16.41 -3.02
N SER A 224 -0.56 17.08 -2.98
CA SER A 224 -0.49 18.53 -2.77
C SER A 224 -0.64 19.34 -4.06
N ASN A 225 -0.89 18.68 -5.19
CA ASN A 225 -0.78 19.27 -6.53
C ASN A 225 0.54 20.08 -6.71
N ALA A 226 1.63 19.54 -6.17
CA ALA A 226 2.93 20.16 -6.14
C ALA A 226 3.97 19.27 -6.83
N PHE A 227 3.58 18.55 -7.89
CA PHE A 227 4.51 17.71 -8.62
C PHE A 227 5.59 18.58 -9.26
N GLN A 228 6.82 18.46 -8.76
CA GLN A 228 7.98 19.19 -9.26
C GLN A 228 8.90 18.23 -10.00
N ILE A 229 9.08 18.48 -11.30
CA ILE A 229 9.85 17.61 -12.19
C ILE A 229 11.31 17.46 -11.74
N ASP A 230 11.94 18.54 -11.31
CA ASP A 230 13.33 18.55 -10.84
C ASP A 230 13.51 17.70 -9.58
N ILE A 231 12.55 17.78 -8.66
CA ILE A 231 12.52 16.94 -7.46
C ILE A 231 12.35 15.48 -7.88
N ALA A 232 11.36 15.15 -8.72
CA ALA A 232 11.12 13.78 -9.18
C ALA A 232 12.36 13.18 -9.89
N LEU A 233 13.02 13.94 -10.75
CA LEU A 233 14.28 13.53 -11.41
C LEU A 233 15.40 13.31 -10.39
N SER A 234 15.53 14.19 -9.39
CA SER A 234 16.54 14.03 -8.33
C SER A 234 16.33 12.76 -7.51
N PHE A 235 15.06 12.41 -7.20
CA PHE A 235 14.73 11.17 -6.49
C PHE A 235 14.93 9.95 -7.38
N LEU A 236 14.56 10.00 -8.66
CA LEU A 236 14.85 8.92 -9.61
C LEU A 236 16.36 8.63 -9.68
N LYS A 237 17.19 9.68 -9.75
CA LYS A 237 18.65 9.54 -9.70
C LYS A 237 19.11 8.89 -8.39
N LYS A 238 18.62 9.36 -7.24
CA LYS A 238 18.94 8.75 -5.93
C LYS A 238 18.56 7.26 -5.88
N ILE A 239 17.41 6.87 -6.45
CA ILE A 239 16.99 5.46 -6.51
C ILE A 239 17.99 4.66 -7.35
N LYS A 240 18.35 5.13 -8.56
CA LYS A 240 19.31 4.49 -9.47
C LYS A 240 20.72 4.36 -8.89
N ASP A 241 21.14 5.34 -8.11
CA ASP A 241 22.47 5.34 -7.47
C ASP A 241 22.50 4.52 -6.16
N SER A 242 21.34 4.03 -5.71
CA SER A 242 21.19 3.28 -4.45
C SER A 242 21.08 1.76 -4.67
N HIS A 243 21.02 1.02 -3.56
CA HIS A 243 20.68 -0.40 -3.54
C HIS A 243 19.30 -0.74 -4.14
N LEU A 244 18.42 0.25 -4.34
CA LEU A 244 17.11 0.09 -4.96
C LEU A 244 17.13 0.16 -6.50
N ASN A 245 18.30 0.24 -7.13
CA ASN A 245 18.45 0.33 -8.58
C ASN A 245 17.90 -0.86 -9.38
N LYS A 246 17.54 -1.96 -8.70
CA LYS A 246 16.87 -3.14 -9.30
C LYS A 246 15.39 -3.24 -8.94
N ASN A 247 14.86 -2.30 -8.16
CA ASN A 247 13.43 -2.24 -7.85
C ASN A 247 12.67 -1.67 -9.06
N LEU A 248 12.34 -2.55 -10.00
CA LEU A 248 11.69 -2.20 -11.27
C LEU A 248 10.35 -1.50 -11.08
N TRP A 249 9.61 -1.84 -10.02
CA TRP A 249 8.33 -1.22 -9.73
C TRP A 249 8.51 0.24 -9.29
N LEU A 250 9.45 0.50 -8.38
CA LEU A 250 9.71 1.84 -7.88
C LEU A 250 10.28 2.75 -8.98
N LEU A 251 11.22 2.24 -9.77
CA LEU A 251 11.75 2.93 -10.93
C LEU A 251 10.64 3.28 -11.93
N ALA A 252 9.80 2.30 -12.29
CA ALA A 252 8.68 2.54 -13.21
C ALA A 252 7.72 3.61 -12.67
N ARG A 253 7.50 3.66 -11.35
CA ARG A 253 6.62 4.65 -10.74
C ARG A 253 7.12 6.08 -10.99
N TYR A 254 8.39 6.34 -10.72
CA TYR A 254 9.00 7.65 -10.98
C TYR A 254 9.11 7.95 -12.46
N GLU A 255 9.59 7.00 -13.26
CA GLU A 255 9.73 7.13 -14.71
C GLU A 255 8.40 7.47 -15.39
N ASN A 256 7.32 6.75 -15.04
CA ASN A 256 5.98 7.01 -15.56
C ASN A 256 5.45 8.38 -15.10
N GLY A 257 5.62 8.74 -13.82
CA GLY A 257 5.18 10.04 -13.31
C GLY A 257 5.82 11.21 -14.04
N ILE A 258 7.14 11.16 -14.23
CA ILE A 258 7.95 12.12 -15.00
C ILE A 258 7.43 12.20 -16.44
N PHE A 259 7.29 11.04 -17.11
CA PHE A 259 6.85 10.97 -18.50
C PHE A 259 5.47 11.58 -18.71
N LEU A 260 4.50 11.23 -17.86
CA LEU A 260 3.13 11.72 -17.98
C LEU A 260 3.05 13.23 -17.75
N PHE A 261 3.80 13.75 -16.77
CA PHE A 261 3.88 15.18 -16.52
C PHE A 261 4.45 15.94 -17.72
N LEU A 262 5.58 15.48 -18.28
CA LEU A 262 6.22 16.11 -19.44
C LEU A 262 5.34 16.10 -20.71
N ASN A 263 4.39 15.17 -20.79
CA ASN A 263 3.46 15.04 -21.92
C ASN A 263 2.09 15.68 -21.66
N GLY A 264 1.93 16.47 -20.59
CA GLY A 264 0.71 17.23 -20.33
C GLY A 264 -0.50 16.40 -19.92
N TYR A 265 -0.30 15.16 -19.47
CA TYR A 265 -1.39 14.35 -18.95
C TYR A 265 -1.92 14.94 -17.64
N SER A 266 -3.25 14.92 -17.47
CA SER A 266 -3.85 15.40 -16.22
C SER A 266 -3.37 14.60 -15.03
N GLU A 267 -3.26 15.24 -13.87
CA GLU A 267 -2.94 14.58 -12.60
C GLU A 267 -3.83 13.33 -12.41
N LYS A 268 -5.14 13.44 -12.65
CA LYS A 268 -6.08 12.31 -12.48
C LYS A 268 -5.76 11.10 -13.37
N THR A 269 -5.22 11.33 -14.56
CA THR A 269 -4.74 10.27 -15.48
C THR A 269 -3.46 9.63 -14.93
N VAL A 270 -2.56 10.45 -14.38
CA VAL A 270 -1.37 9.98 -13.67
C VAL A 270 -1.76 8.99 -12.57
N PHE A 271 -2.77 9.27 -11.74
CA PHE A 271 -3.18 8.41 -10.62
C PHE A 271 -3.89 7.09 -10.97
N ASN A 272 -4.70 7.05 -12.03
CA ASN A 272 -5.54 5.88 -12.33
C ASN A 272 -4.82 4.77 -13.10
N ASP A 273 -3.79 5.09 -13.90
CA ASP A 273 -3.05 4.13 -14.71
C ASP A 273 -1.85 3.49 -14.00
N PHE A 274 -1.60 3.84 -12.73
CA PHE A 274 -0.56 3.23 -11.88
C PHE A 274 -0.90 1.83 -11.34
N SER A 275 -2.07 1.27 -11.64
CA SER A 275 -2.30 -0.16 -11.44
C SER A 275 -1.48 -0.94 -12.48
N LEU A 276 -1.04 -2.15 -12.14
CA LEU A 276 -0.09 -2.96 -12.91
C LEU A 276 -0.43 -3.21 -14.40
N ASP A 277 -1.63 -2.83 -14.84
CA ASP A 277 -2.18 -2.99 -16.19
C ASP A 277 -2.57 -1.67 -16.90
N GLY A 278 -2.48 -0.50 -16.25
CA GLY A 278 -3.08 0.75 -16.73
C GLY A 278 -2.29 1.52 -17.80
N GLY A 279 -0.96 1.35 -17.86
CA GLY A 279 -0.11 2.09 -18.81
C GLY A 279 -0.17 1.62 -20.27
N GLU A 280 -0.89 0.53 -20.56
CA GLU A 280 -0.93 -0.05 -21.91
C GLU A 280 -1.65 0.85 -22.91
N LYS A 281 -2.73 1.51 -22.48
CA LYS A 281 -3.45 2.46 -23.31
C LYS A 281 -2.55 3.64 -23.68
N ILE A 282 -1.96 4.29 -22.69
CA ILE A 282 -1.06 5.45 -22.89
C ILE A 282 0.15 5.07 -23.75
N PHE A 283 0.76 3.91 -23.47
CA PHE A 283 1.86 3.40 -24.28
C PHE A 283 1.45 3.27 -25.75
N ASN A 284 0.31 2.63 -26.02
CA ASN A 284 -0.15 2.41 -27.40
C ASN A 284 -0.55 3.71 -28.08
N GLU A 285 -1.26 4.61 -27.40
CA GLU A 285 -1.61 5.94 -27.91
C GLU A 285 -0.36 6.73 -28.30
N LYS A 286 0.62 6.84 -27.40
CA LYS A 286 1.82 7.61 -27.68
C LYS A 286 2.69 6.96 -28.75
N LYS A 287 2.80 5.64 -28.74
CA LYS A 287 3.50 4.89 -29.79
C LYS A 287 2.86 5.13 -31.16
N GLN A 288 1.53 5.16 -31.26
CA GLN A 288 0.82 5.45 -32.51
C GLN A 288 1.02 6.91 -32.95
N GLU A 289 0.94 7.86 -32.02
CA GLU A 289 1.23 9.28 -32.30
C GLU A 289 2.61 9.45 -32.95
N TRP A 290 3.65 8.84 -32.38
CA TRP A 290 5.00 8.91 -32.93
C TRP A 290 5.14 8.17 -34.27
N HIS A 291 4.46 7.04 -34.44
CA HIS A 291 4.42 6.33 -35.72
C HIS A 291 3.82 7.19 -36.84
N ILE A 292 2.70 7.88 -36.58
CA ILE A 292 2.06 8.77 -37.56
C ILE A 292 3.04 9.87 -38.01
N VAL A 293 3.76 10.49 -37.07
CA VAL A 293 4.76 11.51 -37.40
C VAL A 293 5.90 10.91 -38.22
N LEU A 294 6.42 9.74 -37.82
CA LEU A 294 7.47 9.04 -38.56
C LEU A 294 7.05 8.73 -40.01
N ASP A 295 5.81 8.29 -40.22
CA ASP A 295 5.30 7.95 -41.54
C ASP A 295 5.08 9.17 -42.43
N GLY A 296 4.81 10.33 -41.83
CA GLY A 296 4.81 11.62 -42.52
C GLY A 296 6.21 12.09 -42.97
N LEU A 297 7.29 11.56 -42.40
CA LEU A 297 8.67 11.91 -42.76
C LEU A 297 9.16 11.10 -43.97
N ASN A 298 9.55 11.82 -45.01
CA ASN A 298 9.81 11.24 -46.35
C ASN A 298 11.22 10.65 -46.56
N THR A 299 12.14 10.77 -45.60
CA THR A 299 13.51 10.25 -45.72
C THR A 299 13.98 9.58 -44.43
N GLY A 300 14.84 8.58 -44.55
CA GLY A 300 15.42 7.88 -43.40
C GLY A 300 16.19 8.83 -42.48
N TYR A 301 16.92 9.79 -43.05
CA TYR A 301 17.62 10.83 -42.29
C TYR A 301 16.68 11.66 -41.40
N LYS A 302 15.56 12.17 -41.94
CA LYS A 302 14.59 12.94 -41.15
C LYS A 302 13.96 12.10 -40.05
N ARG A 303 13.63 10.83 -40.33
CA ARG A 303 13.10 9.88 -39.33
C ARG A 303 14.10 9.67 -38.20
N ILE A 304 15.39 9.49 -38.49
CA ILE A 304 16.43 9.35 -37.46
C ILE A 304 16.58 10.60 -36.61
N ASN A 305 16.58 11.80 -37.21
CA ASN A 305 16.67 13.04 -36.45
C ASN A 305 15.51 13.16 -35.46
N PHE A 306 14.28 12.91 -35.91
CA PHE A 306 13.11 12.88 -35.03
C PHE A 306 13.22 11.79 -33.94
N ILE A 307 13.70 10.60 -34.27
CA ILE A 307 13.94 9.53 -33.28
C ILE A 307 14.97 9.97 -32.23
N ASN A 308 16.05 10.64 -32.64
CA ASN A 308 17.06 11.12 -31.70
C ASN A 308 16.48 12.18 -30.76
N GLU A 309 15.70 13.13 -31.27
CA GLU A 309 14.99 14.11 -30.43
C GLU A 309 14.08 13.43 -29.39
N LEU A 310 13.35 12.38 -29.79
CA LEU A 310 12.51 11.61 -28.86
C LEU A 310 13.33 10.77 -27.86
N LEU A 311 14.48 10.22 -28.27
CA LEU A 311 15.39 9.51 -27.38
C LEU A 311 15.98 10.46 -26.33
N ASP A 312 16.35 11.68 -26.73
CA ASP A 312 16.88 12.71 -25.82
C ASP A 312 15.83 13.11 -24.76
N GLN A 313 14.55 13.22 -25.15
CA GLN A 313 13.44 13.46 -24.22
C GLN A 313 13.24 12.31 -23.20
N LEU A 314 13.72 11.11 -23.52
CA LEU A 314 13.59 9.91 -22.72
C LEU A 314 14.93 9.46 -22.11
N ASP A 315 15.98 10.27 -22.14
CA ASP A 315 17.32 9.86 -21.68
C ASP A 315 17.33 9.40 -20.22
N PHE A 316 16.39 9.91 -19.40
CA PHE A 316 16.23 9.47 -18.00
C PHE A 316 15.88 7.98 -17.82
N VAL A 317 15.59 7.20 -18.88
CA VAL A 317 15.38 5.74 -18.82
C VAL A 317 16.45 4.90 -19.53
N ASN A 318 17.51 5.52 -20.06
CA ASN A 318 18.56 4.86 -20.84
C ASN A 318 19.25 3.67 -20.13
N ASP A 319 19.38 3.72 -18.81
CA ASP A 319 19.98 2.66 -17.99
C ASP A 319 18.99 1.54 -17.61
N ASN A 320 17.70 1.72 -17.90
CA ASN A 320 16.61 0.84 -17.47
C ASN A 320 15.66 0.44 -18.61
N ILE A 321 16.21 0.25 -19.81
CA ILE A 321 15.47 -0.05 -21.05
C ILE A 321 14.63 -1.34 -21.03
N ASN A 322 14.90 -2.23 -20.08
CA ASN A 322 14.22 -3.52 -19.97
C ASN A 322 13.04 -3.51 -19.00
N ASN A 323 12.75 -2.37 -18.37
CA ASN A 323 11.64 -2.26 -17.43
C ASN A 323 10.29 -2.29 -18.14
N LYS A 324 9.64 -3.46 -18.17
CA LYS A 324 8.33 -3.65 -18.80
C LYS A 324 7.19 -2.88 -18.12
N LYS A 325 7.40 -2.42 -16.88
CA LYS A 325 6.41 -1.64 -16.13
C LYS A 325 6.51 -0.13 -16.44
N SER A 326 7.58 0.28 -17.11
CA SER A 326 7.86 1.67 -17.45
C SER A 326 7.43 1.96 -18.90
N ILE A 327 6.46 2.86 -19.04
CA ILE A 327 6.00 3.39 -20.33
C ILE A 327 7.18 4.01 -21.10
N PRO A 328 7.95 4.96 -20.52
CA PRO A 328 9.09 5.54 -21.21
C PRO A 328 10.17 4.51 -21.54
N SER A 329 10.48 3.52 -20.70
CA SER A 329 11.46 2.47 -21.07
C SER A 329 11.01 1.64 -22.26
N ARG A 330 9.72 1.29 -22.33
CA ARG A 330 9.15 0.54 -23.47
C ARG A 330 9.18 1.38 -24.75
N LEU A 331 8.84 2.66 -24.65
CA LEU A 331 8.89 3.62 -25.74
C LEU A 331 10.33 3.85 -26.24
N TYR A 332 11.28 4.01 -25.32
CA TYR A 332 12.71 4.13 -25.61
C TYR A 332 13.22 2.90 -26.37
N ARG A 333 12.87 1.69 -25.92
CA ARG A 333 13.21 0.44 -26.61
C ARG A 333 12.63 0.38 -28.01
N PHE A 334 11.37 0.78 -28.17
CA PHE A 334 10.72 0.87 -29.48
C PHE A 334 11.47 1.83 -30.41
N LEU A 335 11.85 3.02 -29.92
CA LEU A 335 12.63 4.00 -30.69
C LEU A 335 14.01 3.48 -31.09
N LEU A 336 14.70 2.75 -30.22
CA LEU A 336 15.97 2.10 -30.57
C LEU A 336 15.81 1.10 -31.72
N GLN A 337 14.74 0.30 -31.71
CA GLN A 337 14.43 -0.63 -32.80
C GLN A 337 14.15 0.12 -34.11
N GLN A 338 13.39 1.22 -34.06
CA GLN A 338 13.16 2.05 -35.25
C GLN A 338 14.45 2.71 -35.75
N LYS A 339 15.30 3.19 -34.83
CA LYS A 339 16.59 3.79 -35.16
C LYS A 339 17.47 2.81 -35.93
N GLU A 340 17.54 1.56 -35.50
CA GLU A 340 18.30 0.50 -36.18
C GLU A 340 17.79 0.27 -37.61
N VAL A 341 16.47 0.20 -37.80
CA VAL A 341 15.85 0.03 -39.12
C VAL A 341 16.20 1.19 -40.06
N TYR A 342 15.99 2.43 -39.61
CA TYR A 342 16.19 3.61 -40.47
C TYR A 342 17.67 3.97 -40.69
N SER A 343 18.56 3.57 -39.78
CA SER A 343 20.02 3.72 -39.96
C SER A 343 20.51 2.98 -41.20
N ASN A 344 19.86 1.86 -41.55
CA ASN A 344 20.15 1.09 -42.76
C ASN A 344 19.44 1.63 -44.03
N GLN A 345 18.60 2.67 -43.90
CA GLN A 345 17.72 3.18 -44.96
C GLN A 345 17.80 4.71 -45.10
N LEU A 346 18.95 5.31 -44.78
CA LEU A 346 19.15 6.77 -44.75
C LEU A 346 18.71 7.49 -46.04
N ASN A 347 19.05 6.92 -47.20
CA ASN A 347 18.81 7.50 -48.52
C ASN A 347 17.48 7.03 -49.15
N VAL A 348 16.71 6.20 -48.46
CA VAL A 348 15.41 5.73 -48.96
C VAL A 348 14.39 6.86 -48.84
N THR A 349 13.67 7.11 -49.93
CA THR A 349 12.52 8.01 -49.93
C THR A 349 11.26 7.19 -49.68
N PHE A 350 10.58 7.46 -48.57
CA PHE A 350 9.35 6.78 -48.18
C PHE A 350 8.16 7.50 -48.80
N LYS A 351 7.19 6.74 -49.34
CA LYS A 351 5.89 7.28 -49.73
C LYS A 351 5.06 7.47 -48.46
N SER A 352 4.66 8.71 -48.17
CA SER A 352 3.77 9.02 -47.05
C SER A 352 2.32 8.68 -47.43
N ASP A 353 1.80 7.54 -46.99
CA ASP A 353 0.36 7.23 -47.08
C ASP A 353 -0.36 7.65 -45.78
N ILE A 354 -0.46 8.96 -45.57
CA ILE A 354 -1.19 9.54 -44.42
C ILE A 354 -2.70 9.25 -44.50
N SER A 355 -3.20 8.86 -45.68
CA SER A 355 -4.60 8.46 -45.93
C SER A 355 -5.06 7.24 -45.12
N LEU A 356 -4.14 6.40 -44.63
CA LEU A 356 -4.45 5.26 -43.75
C LEU A 356 -4.95 5.68 -42.36
N TYR A 357 -4.73 6.92 -41.94
CA TYR A 357 -5.03 7.41 -40.59
C TYR A 357 -6.21 8.40 -40.54
N GLN A 358 -6.81 8.76 -41.68
CA GLN A 358 -7.88 9.77 -41.77
C GLN A 358 -9.20 9.37 -41.09
N ASN A 359 -9.36 8.12 -40.65
CA ASN A 359 -10.53 7.65 -39.89
C ASN A 359 -10.31 7.57 -38.35
N GLN A 360 -9.17 8.02 -37.82
CA GLN A 360 -8.90 8.06 -36.37
C GLN A 360 -8.67 9.51 -35.93
N THR A 361 -9.74 10.30 -35.89
CA THR A 361 -9.69 11.62 -35.27
C THR A 361 -9.59 11.43 -33.76
N ILE A 362 -8.44 11.77 -33.18
CA ILE A 362 -8.30 11.98 -31.73
C ILE A 362 -9.08 13.25 -31.40
N SER A 363 -10.30 13.10 -30.87
CA SER A 363 -11.06 14.21 -30.31
C SER A 363 -10.53 14.55 -28.91
N LEU A 364 -9.68 15.58 -28.85
CA LEU A 364 -9.41 16.36 -27.65
C LEU A 364 -10.58 17.33 -27.41
N GLU A 365 -11.77 16.85 -27.05
CA GLU A 365 -12.83 17.72 -26.54
C GLU A 365 -13.57 17.07 -25.37
N ALA A 366 -13.52 17.76 -24.23
CA ALA A 366 -14.34 17.51 -23.06
C ALA A 366 -15.81 17.83 -23.38
N ASN A 367 -16.74 16.90 -23.09
CA ASN A 367 -17.99 17.12 -22.33
C ASN A 367 -18.96 15.93 -22.41
N PHE A 368 -19.71 15.75 -21.31
CA PHE A 368 -20.79 14.77 -21.08
C PHE A 368 -21.94 14.86 -22.09
N VAL A 369 -22.61 13.73 -22.39
CA VAL A 369 -24.07 13.49 -22.25
C VAL A 369 -24.39 11.98 -22.48
N GLU A 370 -25.34 11.47 -21.70
CA GLU A 370 -25.88 10.10 -21.65
C GLU A 370 -26.78 9.71 -22.85
N THR A 371 -26.84 8.43 -23.23
CA THR A 371 -28.05 7.57 -23.18
C THR A 371 -27.80 6.15 -23.73
N LYS A 372 -28.56 5.18 -23.21
CA LYS A 372 -28.47 3.71 -23.39
C LYS A 372 -29.22 3.21 -24.68
N PRO A 373 -29.63 1.93 -24.79
CA PRO A 373 -28.96 0.86 -25.54
C PRO A 373 -29.84 0.29 -26.67
N GLU A 374 -29.29 -0.40 -27.68
CA GLU A 374 -30.06 -1.47 -28.38
C GLU A 374 -29.19 -2.35 -29.30
N ASP A 375 -29.54 -3.62 -29.26
CA ASP A 375 -29.43 -4.69 -30.26
C ASP A 375 -28.08 -5.32 -30.63
N ALA A 376 -27.89 -6.50 -30.03
CA ALA A 376 -27.13 -7.62 -30.59
C ALA A 376 -27.72 -8.08 -31.94
N PRO A 377 -26.90 -8.76 -32.77
CA PRO A 377 -27.29 -10.13 -33.07
C PRO A 377 -26.15 -11.16 -33.07
N HIS A 378 -26.59 -12.38 -32.74
CA HIS A 378 -25.92 -13.68 -32.83
C HIS A 378 -25.35 -14.04 -34.20
N SER A 379 -24.30 -14.87 -34.20
CA SER A 379 -24.26 -16.23 -34.81
C SER A 379 -22.85 -16.82 -34.61
N GLN A 380 -22.69 -17.93 -33.87
CA GLN A 380 -22.55 -19.32 -34.36
C GLN A 380 -21.32 -19.53 -35.26
N SER A 381 -20.52 -20.60 -35.24
CA SER A 381 -20.39 -21.86 -34.49
C SER A 381 -19.38 -22.68 -35.33
N THR A 382 -18.47 -23.46 -34.72
CA THR A 382 -18.03 -24.84 -35.10
C THR A 382 -16.67 -25.16 -34.44
N THR A 383 -16.61 -25.92 -33.34
CA THR A 383 -16.48 -27.40 -33.19
C THR A 383 -15.21 -28.04 -33.76
N ALA A 384 -14.35 -28.56 -32.87
CA ALA A 384 -13.82 -29.93 -32.91
C ALA A 384 -13.17 -30.31 -31.55
N GLU A 385 -13.80 -31.26 -30.85
CA GLU A 385 -13.27 -32.04 -29.72
C GLU A 385 -12.46 -33.24 -30.27
N ASN A 386 -11.36 -33.69 -29.68
CA ASN A 386 -11.19 -34.80 -28.72
C ASN A 386 -9.73 -35.31 -28.93
N SER A 387 -8.94 -35.90 -28.01
CA SER A 387 -9.13 -36.44 -26.67
C SER A 387 -7.77 -36.84 -26.06
N THR A 388 -7.70 -36.63 -24.74
CA THR A 388 -6.83 -37.08 -23.62
C THR A 388 -5.98 -38.38 -23.68
N GLN A 389 -4.81 -38.36 -22.99
CA GLN A 389 -4.47 -39.11 -21.74
C GLN A 389 -3.04 -38.74 -21.25
N LYS A 390 -2.85 -37.96 -20.17
CA LYS A 390 -2.70 -38.29 -18.71
C LYS A 390 -1.37 -38.97 -18.30
N ILE A 391 -0.49 -38.24 -17.58
CA ILE A 391 0.21 -38.69 -16.35
C ILE A 391 0.38 -37.49 -15.38
N ALA A 392 0.19 -37.76 -14.09
CA ALA A 392 -0.03 -36.84 -12.98
C ALA A 392 1.22 -36.21 -12.37
N ALA A 393 1.07 -34.99 -11.83
CA ALA A 393 1.80 -34.52 -10.64
C ALA A 393 0.98 -33.40 -9.94
N LYS A 394 0.53 -33.68 -8.71
CA LYS A 394 -0.09 -32.70 -7.81
C LYS A 394 0.94 -31.62 -7.43
N LYS A 395 0.66 -30.36 -7.78
CA LYS A 395 1.14 -29.17 -7.07
C LYS A 395 -0.07 -28.29 -6.78
N SER A 396 -0.37 -28.09 -5.50
CA SER A 396 -1.29 -27.08 -5.02
C SER A 396 -0.75 -25.70 -5.39
N LYS A 397 -1.33 -25.08 -6.42
CA LYS A 397 -1.14 -23.66 -6.72
C LYS A 397 -2.28 -22.89 -6.08
N THR A 398 -2.00 -22.20 -4.99
CA THR A 398 -2.72 -20.98 -4.64
C THR A 398 -2.11 -19.88 -5.51
N PRO A 399 -2.88 -19.10 -6.30
CA PRO A 399 -2.31 -18.03 -7.10
C PRO A 399 -1.96 -16.85 -6.19
N GLU A 400 -0.67 -16.62 -6.01
CA GLU A 400 -0.04 -15.48 -5.32
C GLU A 400 -0.10 -14.17 -6.14
N SER A 401 -0.98 -14.07 -7.14
CA SER A 401 -0.94 -13.02 -8.18
C SER A 401 -2.12 -12.05 -8.21
N GLU A 402 -2.98 -11.98 -7.19
CA GLU A 402 -4.14 -11.06 -7.15
C GLU A 402 -4.14 -10.14 -5.92
N LEU A 403 -2.98 -9.68 -5.46
CA LEU A 403 -2.90 -8.79 -4.28
C LEU A 403 -2.87 -7.28 -4.61
N ASN A 404 -3.13 -6.86 -5.85
CA ASN A 404 -2.92 -5.45 -6.26
C ASN A 404 -3.95 -4.83 -7.23
N SER A 405 -5.16 -5.39 -7.35
CA SER A 405 -6.26 -4.68 -8.02
C SER A 405 -7.12 -3.96 -6.96
N LYS A 406 -7.52 -2.71 -7.24
CA LYS A 406 -8.45 -1.92 -6.41
C LYS A 406 -9.78 -2.68 -6.30
N PHE A 407 -9.87 -3.59 -5.33
CA PHE A 407 -11.09 -4.34 -5.06
C PHE A 407 -12.12 -3.41 -4.44
N GLN A 408 -13.36 -3.45 -4.89
CA GLN A 408 -14.50 -2.79 -4.25
C GLN A 408 -15.74 -3.58 -4.61
N PHE A 409 -16.78 -3.56 -3.76
CA PHE A 409 -18.09 -4.10 -4.15
C PHE A 409 -18.75 -3.22 -5.21
N GLY A 410 -18.60 -1.90 -5.09
CA GLY A 410 -18.96 -0.93 -6.10
C GLY A 410 -20.47 -0.82 -6.30
N PHE A 411 -21.16 -0.14 -5.38
CA PHE A 411 -22.59 0.16 -5.53
C PHE A 411 -22.82 1.04 -6.78
N ARG A 412 -23.65 0.58 -7.71
CA ARG A 412 -23.83 1.22 -9.03
C ARG A 412 -24.40 2.63 -8.92
N GLU A 413 -25.33 2.83 -7.98
CA GLU A 413 -26.04 4.10 -7.78
C GLU A 413 -25.43 4.95 -6.65
N LYS A 414 -24.13 4.79 -6.34
CA LYS A 414 -23.44 5.49 -5.24
C LYS A 414 -23.55 7.03 -5.28
N ARG A 415 -23.85 7.61 -6.44
CA ARG A 415 -24.00 9.06 -6.62
C ARG A 415 -25.41 9.59 -6.37
N ASP A 416 -26.41 8.71 -6.23
CA ASP A 416 -27.79 9.10 -5.91
C ASP A 416 -28.01 8.97 -4.38
N PRO A 417 -28.13 10.09 -3.64
CA PRO A 417 -28.35 10.06 -2.20
C PRO A 417 -29.60 9.28 -1.78
N LYS A 418 -30.66 9.25 -2.61
CA LYS A 418 -31.88 8.51 -2.30
C LYS A 418 -31.67 7.02 -2.40
N LYS A 419 -30.91 6.55 -3.40
CA LYS A 419 -30.57 5.12 -3.54
C LYS A 419 -29.56 4.66 -2.50
N VAL A 420 -28.65 5.53 -2.08
CA VAL A 420 -27.76 5.26 -0.94
C VAL A 420 -28.58 5.13 0.35
N GLU A 421 -29.55 5.99 0.59
CA GLU A 421 -30.41 5.89 1.78
C GLU A 421 -31.28 4.63 1.76
N ALA A 422 -31.87 4.30 0.60
CA ALA A 422 -32.61 3.05 0.42
C ALA A 422 -31.76 1.80 0.69
N LEU A 423 -30.46 1.81 0.34
CA LEU A 423 -29.54 0.72 0.67
C LEU A 423 -29.34 0.60 2.18
N LYS A 424 -29.17 1.73 2.89
CA LYS A 424 -29.04 1.72 4.35
C LYS A 424 -30.30 1.18 5.02
N ASP A 425 -31.47 1.64 4.59
CA ASP A 425 -32.77 1.20 5.11
C ASP A 425 -32.99 -0.30 4.85
N CYS A 426 -32.60 -0.79 3.66
CA CYS A 426 -32.64 -2.20 3.32
C CYS A 426 -31.76 -3.03 4.26
N VAL A 427 -30.49 -2.63 4.45
CA VAL A 427 -29.54 -3.35 5.33
C VAL A 427 -30.00 -3.32 6.79
N LEU A 428 -30.50 -2.17 7.28
CA LEU A 428 -31.06 -2.04 8.63
C LEU A 428 -32.30 -2.92 8.82
N SER A 429 -33.18 -3.00 7.82
CA SER A 429 -34.37 -3.85 7.89
C SER A 429 -34.01 -5.33 7.86
N LEU A 430 -33.05 -5.73 7.02
CA LEU A 430 -32.51 -7.09 7.01
C LEU A 430 -31.90 -7.43 8.37
N ASP A 431 -31.17 -6.51 8.99
CA ASP A 431 -30.60 -6.72 10.31
C ASP A 431 -31.66 -6.98 11.37
N ARG A 432 -32.70 -6.14 11.42
CA ARG A 432 -33.83 -6.31 12.34
C ARG A 432 -34.62 -7.59 12.12
N THR A 433 -34.76 -8.05 10.87
CA THR A 433 -35.62 -9.19 10.52
C THR A 433 -34.91 -10.53 10.66
N ILE A 434 -33.68 -10.65 10.18
CA ILE A 434 -32.95 -11.93 10.16
C ILE A 434 -31.75 -11.96 11.10
N ASN A 435 -31.54 -10.92 11.91
CA ASN A 435 -30.33 -10.72 12.70
C ASN A 435 -29.10 -10.78 11.79
N LEU A 436 -29.09 -10.00 10.71
CA LEU A 436 -28.06 -10.06 9.66
C LEU A 436 -26.66 -9.94 10.27
N LEU A 437 -26.49 -9.08 11.26
CA LEU A 437 -25.26 -8.76 11.96
C LEU A 437 -25.38 -9.10 13.45
N ASN A 438 -24.25 -9.30 14.12
CA ASN A 438 -24.24 -9.55 15.57
C ASN A 438 -24.20 -8.22 16.35
N GLU A 439 -25.29 -7.95 17.09
CA GLU A 439 -25.57 -7.05 18.23
C GLU A 439 -24.73 -5.77 18.52
N ASP A 440 -24.13 -5.09 17.55
CA ASP A 440 -23.58 -3.73 17.75
C ASP A 440 -23.95 -2.79 16.58
N ASP A 441 -24.51 -1.61 16.89
CA ASP A 441 -24.82 -0.54 15.91
C ASP A 441 -23.58 -0.16 15.07
N GLU A 442 -22.39 -0.35 15.64
CA GLU A 442 -21.12 -0.13 14.96
C GLU A 442 -20.88 -1.13 13.81
N ASN A 443 -21.37 -2.36 13.93
CA ASN A 443 -21.25 -3.42 12.92
C ASN A 443 -22.12 -3.11 11.68
N LEU A 444 -23.30 -2.50 11.90
CA LEU A 444 -24.19 -2.03 10.84
C LEU A 444 -23.56 -0.91 10.01
N ASN A 445 -23.01 0.10 10.69
CA ASN A 445 -22.32 1.21 10.03
C ASN A 445 -21.11 0.72 9.23
N ARG A 446 -20.30 -0.19 9.80
CA ARG A 446 -19.17 -0.82 9.09
C ARG A 446 -19.62 -1.58 7.85
N LEU A 447 -20.73 -2.33 7.89
CA LEU A 447 -21.24 -3.03 6.69
C LEU A 447 -21.63 -2.03 5.59
N ILE A 448 -22.33 -0.95 5.95
CA ILE A 448 -22.74 0.09 4.99
C ILE A 448 -21.50 0.77 4.38
N GLU A 449 -20.52 1.14 5.20
CA GLU A 449 -19.25 1.71 4.76
C GLU A 449 -18.50 0.77 3.83
N LEU A 450 -18.44 -0.53 4.15
CA LEU A 450 -17.81 -1.54 3.31
C LEU A 450 -18.46 -1.65 1.94
N LEU A 451 -19.80 -1.72 1.89
CA LEU A 451 -20.57 -1.82 0.64
C LEU A 451 -20.40 -0.58 -0.23
N LEU A 452 -20.28 0.60 0.39
CA LEU A 452 -20.10 1.88 -0.30
C LEU A 452 -18.63 2.25 -0.53
N SER A 453 -17.68 1.47 -0.02
CA SER A 453 -16.27 1.84 -0.06
C SER A 453 -15.74 1.94 -1.50
N PRO A 454 -14.98 2.99 -1.85
CA PRO A 454 -14.30 3.07 -3.15
C PRO A 454 -13.17 2.03 -3.29
N GLN A 455 -12.72 1.44 -2.18
CA GLN A 455 -11.69 0.43 -2.15
C GLN A 455 -11.78 -0.44 -0.88
N ILE A 456 -11.69 -1.74 -1.04
CA ILE A 456 -11.75 -2.75 0.00
C ILE A 456 -10.43 -3.50 -0.03
N PHE A 457 -9.78 -3.53 1.12
CA PHE A 457 -8.58 -4.32 1.31
C PHE A 457 -8.98 -5.60 2.05
N PRO A 458 -8.53 -6.78 1.58
CA PRO A 458 -8.87 -8.03 2.23
C PRO A 458 -8.56 -8.03 3.74
N GLY A 459 -9.57 -8.25 4.58
CA GLY A 459 -9.44 -8.42 6.03
C GLY A 459 -9.32 -7.12 6.83
N THR A 460 -9.52 -5.95 6.22
CA THR A 460 -9.41 -4.65 6.93
C THR A 460 -10.63 -4.26 7.76
N GLN A 461 -11.75 -4.93 7.55
CA GLN A 461 -12.95 -4.74 8.36
C GLN A 461 -13.46 -6.08 8.89
N ARG A 462 -14.11 -6.06 10.06
CA ARG A 462 -14.75 -7.24 10.64
C ARG A 462 -16.25 -7.02 10.70
N ILE A 463 -16.95 -7.67 9.77
CA ILE A 463 -18.41 -7.76 9.73
C ILE A 463 -18.81 -9.11 10.30
N ASN A 464 -19.34 -9.12 11.53
CA ASN A 464 -19.82 -10.34 12.15
C ASN A 464 -21.26 -10.62 11.71
N ILE A 465 -21.47 -11.68 10.94
CA ILE A 465 -22.77 -12.14 10.46
C ILE A 465 -23.52 -12.88 11.57
N GLY A 466 -24.71 -12.38 11.90
CA GLY A 466 -25.62 -12.91 12.91
C GLY A 466 -26.69 -13.86 12.36
N CYS A 467 -26.81 -14.01 11.05
CA CYS A 467 -27.83 -14.88 10.45
C CYS A 467 -27.26 -16.24 10.02
N GLU A 468 -28.11 -17.15 9.55
CA GLU A 468 -27.66 -18.42 8.98
C GLU A 468 -26.94 -18.19 7.63
N THR A 469 -25.94 -19.02 7.29
CA THR A 469 -25.19 -18.90 6.03
C THR A 469 -26.08 -18.94 4.79
N ALA A 470 -27.21 -19.67 4.84
CA ALA A 470 -28.20 -19.73 3.77
C ALA A 470 -28.94 -18.40 3.56
N GLN A 471 -29.30 -17.72 4.65
CA GLN A 471 -29.92 -16.39 4.62
C GLN A 471 -28.92 -15.35 4.12
N PHE A 472 -27.68 -15.40 4.62
CA PHE A 472 -26.63 -14.47 4.17
C PHE A 472 -26.34 -14.60 2.68
N LYS A 473 -26.20 -15.84 2.18
CA LYS A 473 -26.07 -16.09 0.73
C LYS A 473 -27.24 -15.54 -0.06
N TYR A 474 -28.46 -15.73 0.43
CA TYR A 474 -29.65 -15.22 -0.23
C TYR A 474 -29.65 -13.69 -0.34
N VAL A 475 -29.28 -13.00 0.73
CA VAL A 475 -29.10 -11.54 0.76
C VAL A 475 -28.07 -11.10 -0.29
N ILE A 476 -26.90 -11.75 -0.35
CA ILE A 476 -25.86 -11.42 -1.34
C ILE A 476 -26.38 -11.59 -2.77
N ASN A 477 -27.10 -12.68 -3.07
CA ASN A 477 -27.67 -12.91 -4.40
C ASN A 477 -28.70 -11.84 -4.80
N LYS A 478 -29.47 -11.32 -3.85
CA LYS A 478 -30.46 -10.27 -4.09
C LYS A 478 -29.85 -8.90 -4.27
N LEU A 479 -28.73 -8.62 -3.59
CA LEU A 479 -27.99 -7.37 -3.72
C LEU A 479 -27.07 -7.36 -4.95
N GLU A 480 -26.54 -8.50 -5.40
CA GLU A 480 -25.58 -8.62 -6.51
C GLU A 480 -25.90 -7.76 -7.75
N PRO A 481 -27.15 -7.68 -8.27
CA PRO A 481 -27.47 -6.86 -9.43
C PRO A 481 -27.16 -5.35 -9.28
N TYR A 482 -27.18 -4.83 -8.05
CA TYR A 482 -26.97 -3.40 -7.76
C TYR A 482 -25.50 -3.02 -7.56
N PHE A 483 -24.59 -3.99 -7.66
CA PHE A 483 -23.17 -3.80 -7.44
C PHE A 483 -22.38 -4.28 -8.66
N TYR A 484 -21.16 -3.78 -8.83
CA TYR A 484 -20.26 -4.23 -9.89
C TYR A 484 -19.64 -5.58 -9.56
N ASN A 485 -19.27 -5.80 -8.29
CA ASN A 485 -18.49 -6.96 -7.89
C ASN A 485 -19.04 -7.67 -6.65
N LEU A 486 -20.25 -7.41 -6.15
CA LEU A 486 -20.78 -8.10 -4.96
C LEU A 486 -21.29 -9.49 -5.32
N ASN A 487 -20.54 -10.54 -4.97
CA ASN A 487 -20.87 -11.95 -5.20
C ASN A 487 -20.10 -12.83 -4.20
N GLN A 488 -20.29 -14.15 -4.24
CA GLN A 488 -19.70 -15.05 -3.23
C GLN A 488 -18.17 -15.10 -3.31
N LYS A 489 -17.58 -14.94 -4.50
CA LYS A 489 -16.12 -14.90 -4.66
C LYS A 489 -15.55 -13.63 -4.05
N SER A 490 -16.16 -12.48 -4.32
CA SER A 490 -15.70 -11.21 -3.77
C SER A 490 -15.93 -11.09 -2.27
N ILE A 491 -17.01 -11.68 -1.72
CA ILE A 491 -17.20 -11.82 -0.27
C ILE A 491 -16.03 -12.62 0.33
N GLY A 492 -15.69 -13.78 -0.26
CA GLY A 492 -14.56 -14.58 0.21
C GLY A 492 -13.21 -13.86 0.05
N TRP A 493 -13.02 -13.14 -1.06
CA TRP A 493 -11.80 -12.38 -1.32
C TRP A 493 -11.65 -11.18 -0.38
N SER A 494 -12.75 -10.54 0.00
CA SER A 494 -12.75 -9.43 0.95
C SER A 494 -12.21 -9.82 2.32
N GLN A 495 -12.28 -11.10 2.71
CA GLN A 495 -11.93 -11.58 4.06
C GLN A 495 -12.56 -10.77 5.22
N CYS A 496 -13.60 -9.96 4.96
CA CYS A 496 -14.19 -9.06 5.95
C CYS A 496 -15.35 -9.69 6.73
N PHE A 497 -15.89 -10.82 6.27
CA PHE A 497 -17.12 -11.41 6.80
C PHE A 497 -16.82 -12.61 7.70
N PHE A 498 -17.36 -12.60 8.92
CA PHE A 498 -17.13 -13.61 9.93
C PHE A 498 -18.44 -14.24 10.38
N SER A 499 -18.47 -15.56 10.50
CA SER A 499 -19.60 -16.28 11.09
C SER A 499 -19.71 -16.03 12.59
N LYS A 500 -20.85 -16.40 13.20
CA LYS A 500 -21.05 -16.40 14.67
C LYS A 500 -19.93 -17.06 15.48
N LYS A 501 -19.27 -18.08 14.90
CA LYS A 501 -18.17 -18.81 15.55
C LYS A 501 -16.81 -18.14 15.39
N GLY A 502 -16.76 -16.96 14.76
CA GLY A 502 -15.54 -16.20 14.52
C GLY A 502 -14.70 -16.67 13.34
N ASN A 503 -15.17 -17.63 12.53
CA ASN A 503 -14.48 -18.07 11.31
C ASN A 503 -14.79 -17.15 10.13
N VAL A 504 -13.79 -16.84 9.31
CA VAL A 504 -13.95 -16.12 8.04
C VAL A 504 -14.87 -16.90 7.10
N ILE A 505 -15.85 -16.22 6.52
CA ILE A 505 -16.75 -16.77 5.51
C ILE A 505 -16.03 -16.71 4.16
N ASN A 506 -15.68 -17.87 3.61
CA ASN A 506 -15.09 -17.96 2.28
C ASN A 506 -16.14 -18.31 1.20
N ALA A 507 -15.76 -18.17 -0.07
CA ALA A 507 -16.65 -18.45 -1.20
C ALA A 507 -17.19 -19.89 -1.18
N GLN A 508 -16.37 -20.85 -0.76
CA GLN A 508 -16.77 -22.26 -0.66
C GLN A 508 -17.90 -22.46 0.36
N ASN A 509 -17.85 -21.79 1.51
CA ASN A 509 -18.89 -21.85 2.53
C ASN A 509 -20.24 -21.37 1.99
N LEU A 510 -20.23 -20.34 1.15
CA LEU A 510 -21.43 -19.81 0.49
C LEU A 510 -21.89 -20.75 -0.62
N TYR A 511 -21.01 -21.20 -1.52
CA TYR A 511 -21.40 -22.10 -2.60
C TYR A 511 -22.05 -23.39 -2.09
N SER A 512 -21.54 -23.98 -1.01
CA SER A 512 -22.10 -25.19 -0.40
C SER A 512 -23.45 -25.01 0.32
N SER A 513 -23.89 -23.78 0.56
CA SER A 513 -25.13 -23.51 1.30
C SER A 513 -26.36 -23.53 0.38
N ASN A 514 -27.42 -24.25 0.76
CA ASN A 514 -28.69 -24.23 0.02
C ASN A 514 -29.47 -22.94 0.35
N ALA A 515 -29.59 -22.05 -0.64
CA ALA A 515 -30.26 -20.76 -0.52
C ALA A 515 -31.56 -20.66 -1.35
N GLU A 516 -32.10 -21.78 -1.86
CA GLU A 516 -33.35 -21.73 -2.65
C GLU A 516 -34.55 -21.31 -1.79
N ASN A 517 -34.61 -21.81 -0.55
CA ASN A 517 -35.67 -21.52 0.43
C ASN A 517 -35.11 -21.32 1.84
N PRO A 518 -34.39 -20.21 2.10
CA PRO A 518 -33.92 -19.89 3.44
C PRO A 518 -35.08 -19.56 4.38
N LYS A 519 -34.83 -19.64 5.69
CA LYS A 519 -35.78 -19.15 6.70
C LYS A 519 -36.04 -17.66 6.50
N LEU A 520 -37.28 -17.23 6.75
CA LEU A 520 -37.73 -15.84 6.59
C LEU A 520 -37.57 -15.29 5.16
N LYS A 521 -37.64 -16.16 4.15
CA LYS A 521 -37.53 -15.78 2.74
C LYS A 521 -38.58 -14.74 2.34
N LYS A 522 -39.83 -14.92 2.78
CA LYS A 522 -40.94 -14.03 2.42
C LYS A 522 -40.69 -12.61 2.94
N GLU A 523 -40.26 -12.51 4.19
CA GLU A 523 -39.95 -11.26 4.86
C GLU A 523 -38.74 -10.57 4.20
N MET A 524 -37.70 -11.32 3.84
CA MET A 524 -36.59 -10.78 3.04
C MET A 524 -37.05 -10.31 1.65
N ASP A 525 -37.91 -11.07 0.97
CA ASP A 525 -38.46 -10.70 -0.34
C ASP A 525 -39.30 -9.42 -0.26
N ASP A 526 -40.06 -9.21 0.82
CA ASP A 526 -40.82 -7.99 1.05
C ASP A 526 -39.88 -6.78 1.30
N ILE A 527 -38.81 -6.95 2.09
CA ILE A 527 -37.77 -5.90 2.27
C ILE A 527 -37.10 -5.55 0.93
N PHE A 528 -36.75 -6.54 0.11
CA PHE A 528 -36.14 -6.28 -1.19
C PHE A 528 -37.12 -5.64 -2.20
N ARG A 529 -38.43 -5.84 -2.03
CA ARG A 529 -39.45 -5.16 -2.85
C ARG A 529 -39.54 -3.67 -2.54
N GLU A 530 -39.28 -3.27 -1.29
CA GLU A 530 -39.24 -1.87 -0.87
C GLU A 530 -37.92 -1.18 -1.26
N PHE A 531 -36.84 -1.94 -1.42
CA PHE A 531 -35.54 -1.45 -1.86
C PHE A 531 -35.46 -1.17 -3.39
N LEU A 532 -36.19 -1.96 -4.17
CA LEU A 532 -36.33 -1.85 -5.64
C LEU A 532 -36.99 -0.51 -6.03
#